data_AF-A0A956JEA3-F1
#
_entry.id   AF-A0A956JEA3-F1
#
_cell.length_a   1.000
_cell.length_b   1.000
_cell.length_c   1.000
_cell.angle_alpha   90.00
_cell.angle_beta   90.00
_cell.angle_gamma   90.00
#
_symmetry.space_group_name_H-M   'P 1'
#
loop_
_entity.id
_entity.type
_entity.pdbx_description
1 polymer ?
#
loop_
_entity_poly.entity_id
_entity_poly.type
_entity_poly.pdbx_seq_one_letter_code
_entity_poly.pdbx_strand_id
1 'polypeptide(L)'
;MPRPHPTAPVLAAVALIAGILQVMATVMLGLASLEDLRAAASEGARPYLLGVLAITLGLGVAWLLRRRPLWAALVLVGWMGAVLWPLLPRVSSLGLAYHGEYVLHHFTGLLAAATCIAIATGWARRSELGLGRWIPVGLAVGGTVALVSAHVAEQPSLGTHAWPLVERAGTAALLLAWASTLLLLWRQLGPPRLRLAALMLLLPYLVRVAFAFPEGLAGASVIDAGRAPLMIAMVLAAVTTFIAFRPPLQQGVKAMVLVFSGLATLLLYYFYWRGFGELEAGLGGLAQSVFAFSLPYPTYFSGFGVLQVWFVMLGLFAMFGAAYAGLVCPGQRVRGVALALLVVTGLGLSTPPLTLMTSAAALLWLDSIVGGGQGERAWRSPDEPMESILGGAADRLGLPTVVVLEDGGRSILSLRGELDDTAIDLRARPSGSRGWDLTLQVGLLGRGRPELSLLPEPGDDGHRPAHLLGRTHRAAGQVRQLELLDDALYDALLPFPEARVELWDAGSRVRLGTDLGGLDDERLARLIRELASRE
;
A
#
# COMPACT_ATOMS: atom_id res chain seq x y z
N MET A 1 -21.70 0.04 -2.32
CA MET A 1 -20.45 0.69 -2.77
C MET A 1 -19.65 -0.28 -3.62
N PRO A 2 -19.24 0.06 -4.86
CA PRO A 2 -18.32 -0.78 -5.61
C PRO A 2 -16.93 -0.67 -4.96
N ARG A 3 -16.41 -1.78 -4.44
CA ARG A 3 -15.05 -1.88 -3.91
C ARG A 3 -14.04 -1.45 -4.99
N PRO A 4 -12.93 -0.76 -4.66
CA PRO A 4 -11.83 -0.62 -5.61
C PRO A 4 -11.43 -2.03 -6.07
N HIS A 5 -11.35 -2.25 -7.38
CA HIS A 5 -10.86 -3.52 -7.89
C HIS A 5 -9.45 -3.74 -7.31
N PRO A 6 -9.15 -4.90 -6.71
CA PRO A 6 -7.85 -5.20 -6.11
C PRO A 6 -6.70 -5.30 -7.14
N THR A 7 -6.93 -4.88 -8.40
CA THR A 7 -6.03 -5.10 -9.53
C THR A 7 -4.81 -4.21 -9.47
N ALA A 8 -4.93 -2.91 -9.22
CA ALA A 8 -3.78 -1.99 -9.26
C ALA A 8 -2.70 -2.29 -8.21
N PRO A 9 -3.03 -2.53 -6.92
CA PRO A 9 -2.00 -2.87 -5.92
C PRO A 9 -1.31 -4.20 -6.20
N VAL A 10 -2.04 -5.18 -6.74
CA VAL A 10 -1.49 -6.49 -7.13
C VAL A 10 -0.54 -6.34 -8.31
N LEU A 11 -0.94 -5.61 -9.36
CA LEU A 11 -0.08 -5.33 -10.51
C LEU A 11 1.20 -4.60 -10.09
N ALA A 12 1.09 -3.60 -9.21
CA ALA A 12 2.22 -2.89 -8.66
C ALA A 12 3.14 -3.78 -7.81
N ALA A 13 2.59 -4.68 -7.01
CA ALA A 13 3.38 -5.62 -6.22
C ALA A 13 4.15 -6.61 -7.10
N VAL A 14 3.53 -7.09 -8.20
CA VAL A 14 4.22 -7.94 -9.18
C VAL A 14 5.29 -7.15 -9.92
N ALA A 15 5.00 -5.90 -10.30
CA ALA A 15 5.99 -4.99 -10.91
C ALA A 15 7.17 -4.72 -9.97
N LEU A 16 6.93 -4.60 -8.66
CA LEU A 16 7.97 -4.43 -7.65
C LEU A 16 8.89 -5.64 -7.59
N ILE A 17 8.33 -6.84 -7.50
CA ILE A 17 9.12 -8.09 -7.45
C ILE A 17 9.95 -8.22 -8.72
N ALA A 18 9.33 -8.01 -9.88
CA ALA A 18 10.01 -8.05 -11.17
C ALA A 18 11.11 -6.97 -11.27
N GLY A 19 10.87 -5.76 -10.76
CA GLY A 19 11.85 -4.67 -10.71
C GLY A 19 13.03 -4.97 -9.78
N ILE A 20 12.81 -5.59 -8.62
CA ILE A 20 13.89 -6.04 -7.73
C ILE A 20 14.76 -7.09 -8.44
N LEU A 21 14.12 -8.08 -9.08
CA LEU A 21 14.83 -9.10 -9.84
C LEU A 21 15.60 -8.49 -11.03
N GLN A 22 15.03 -7.48 -11.69
CA GLN A 22 15.70 -6.74 -12.75
C GLN A 22 16.95 -6.03 -12.22
N VAL A 23 16.86 -5.30 -11.10
CA VAL A 23 18.02 -4.64 -10.47
C VAL A 23 19.09 -5.67 -10.10
N MET A 24 18.72 -6.82 -9.55
CA MET A 24 19.66 -7.90 -9.26
C MET A 24 20.35 -8.40 -10.53
N ALA A 25 19.59 -8.61 -11.61
CA ALA A 25 20.13 -9.01 -12.90
C ALA A 25 21.09 -7.95 -13.47
N THR A 26 20.72 -6.67 -13.42
CA THR A 26 21.58 -5.54 -13.85
C THR A 26 22.88 -5.49 -13.05
N VAL A 27 22.83 -5.68 -11.73
CA VAL A 27 24.04 -5.77 -10.89
C VAL A 27 24.89 -6.94 -11.34
N MET A 28 24.33 -8.14 -11.46
CA MET A 28 25.10 -9.33 -11.89
C MET A 28 25.77 -9.14 -13.25
N LEU A 29 25.08 -8.53 -14.21
CA LEU A 29 25.64 -8.22 -15.53
C LEU A 29 26.72 -7.15 -15.46
N GLY A 30 26.55 -6.14 -14.63
CA GLY A 30 27.56 -5.09 -14.42
C GLY A 30 28.82 -5.56 -13.69
N LEU A 31 28.75 -6.69 -12.98
CA LEU A 31 29.89 -7.35 -12.32
C LEU A 31 30.62 -8.36 -13.21
N ALA A 32 30.02 -8.76 -14.34
CA ALA A 32 30.54 -9.84 -15.17
C ALA A 32 31.62 -9.35 -16.14
N SER A 33 32.58 -10.24 -16.45
CA SER A 33 33.58 -9.94 -17.48
C SER A 33 32.96 -9.93 -18.88
N LEU A 34 33.60 -9.26 -19.83
CA LEU A 34 33.12 -9.19 -21.20
C LEU A 34 33.12 -10.57 -21.91
N GLU A 35 33.98 -11.48 -21.49
CA GLU A 35 34.02 -12.87 -21.98
C GLU A 35 32.83 -13.67 -21.46
N ASP A 36 32.51 -13.54 -20.18
CA ASP A 36 31.35 -14.22 -19.56
C ASP A 36 30.04 -13.70 -20.15
N LEU A 37 29.93 -12.39 -20.43
CA LEU A 37 28.77 -11.81 -21.09
C LEU A 37 28.56 -12.35 -22.51
N ARG A 38 29.64 -12.56 -23.27
CA ARG A 38 29.56 -13.18 -24.60
C ARG A 38 29.13 -14.65 -24.51
N ALA A 39 29.64 -15.38 -23.52
CA ALA A 39 29.23 -16.76 -23.27
C ALA A 39 27.73 -16.83 -22.93
N ALA A 40 27.25 -15.98 -22.01
CA ALA A 40 25.84 -15.88 -21.63
C ALA A 40 24.94 -15.51 -22.83
N ALA A 41 25.36 -14.56 -23.67
CA ALA A 41 24.61 -14.18 -24.87
C ALA A 41 24.52 -15.33 -25.91
N SER A 42 25.51 -16.22 -25.94
CA SER A 42 25.56 -17.36 -26.87
C SER A 42 24.62 -18.52 -26.50
N GLU A 43 24.16 -18.59 -25.24
CA GLU A 43 23.22 -19.63 -24.77
C GLU A 43 21.83 -19.53 -25.44
N GLY A 44 21.48 -18.33 -25.92
CA GLY A 44 20.23 -18.04 -26.60
C GLY A 44 19.01 -18.01 -25.66
N ALA A 45 17.98 -17.23 -26.02
CA ALA A 45 16.83 -16.98 -25.11
C ALA A 45 15.87 -18.17 -24.93
N ARG A 46 15.91 -19.18 -25.81
CA ARG A 46 14.93 -20.29 -25.84
C ARG A 46 14.85 -21.12 -24.55
N PRO A 47 15.96 -21.64 -23.98
CA PRO A 47 15.90 -22.43 -22.74
C PRO A 47 15.32 -21.62 -21.57
N TYR A 48 15.62 -20.32 -21.51
CA TYR A 48 15.08 -19.42 -20.50
C TYR A 48 13.58 -19.19 -20.63
N LEU A 49 13.09 -18.91 -21.85
CA LEU A 49 11.66 -18.74 -22.10
C LEU A 49 10.86 -20.03 -21.83
N LEU A 50 11.42 -21.18 -22.17
CA LEU A 50 10.81 -22.48 -21.85
C LEU A 50 10.76 -22.73 -20.34
N GLY A 51 11.84 -22.38 -19.62
CA GLY A 51 11.87 -22.43 -18.16
C GLY A 51 10.80 -21.55 -17.52
N VAL A 52 10.68 -20.30 -17.96
CA VAL A 52 9.65 -19.37 -17.47
C VAL A 52 8.25 -19.92 -17.76
N LEU A 53 7.96 -20.29 -19.01
CA LEU A 53 6.66 -20.85 -19.41
C LEU A 53 6.29 -22.08 -18.56
N ALA A 54 7.24 -22.97 -18.34
CA ALA A 54 7.02 -24.15 -17.54
C ALA A 54 6.74 -23.81 -16.07
N ILE A 55 7.50 -22.90 -15.45
CA ILE A 55 7.22 -22.46 -14.08
C ILE A 55 5.83 -21.82 -14.01
N THR A 56 5.45 -20.98 -14.97
CA THR A 56 4.12 -20.37 -15.03
C THR A 56 3.01 -21.41 -15.16
N LEU A 57 3.17 -22.41 -16.02
CA LEU A 57 2.21 -23.52 -16.16
C LEU A 57 2.12 -24.34 -14.87
N GLY A 58 3.25 -24.67 -14.26
CA GLY A 58 3.30 -25.40 -12.99
C GLY A 58 2.60 -24.67 -11.85
N LEU A 59 2.82 -23.36 -11.75
CA LEU A 59 2.12 -22.49 -10.79
C LEU A 59 0.61 -22.41 -11.10
N GLY A 60 0.23 -22.33 -12.37
CA GLY A 60 -1.17 -22.36 -12.81
C GLY A 60 -1.86 -23.67 -12.40
N VAL A 61 -1.20 -24.81 -12.61
CA VAL A 61 -1.69 -26.13 -12.21
C VAL A 61 -1.78 -26.23 -10.68
N ALA A 62 -0.77 -25.78 -9.94
CA ALA A 62 -0.80 -25.75 -8.48
C ALA A 62 -1.94 -24.87 -7.94
N TRP A 63 -2.21 -23.74 -8.59
CA TRP A 63 -3.32 -22.86 -8.25
C TRP A 63 -4.69 -23.49 -8.53
N LEU A 64 -4.84 -24.27 -9.62
CA LEU A 64 -6.04 -25.06 -9.89
C LEU A 64 -6.24 -26.14 -8.83
N LEU A 65 -5.15 -26.75 -8.36
CA LEU A 65 -5.12 -27.75 -7.30
C LEU A 65 -5.14 -27.17 -5.88
N ARG A 66 -5.36 -25.86 -5.69
CA ARG A 66 -5.29 -25.19 -4.38
C ARG A 66 -6.20 -25.77 -3.29
N ARG A 67 -7.27 -26.48 -3.68
CA ARG A 67 -8.19 -27.17 -2.75
C ARG A 67 -7.64 -28.52 -2.26
N ARG A 68 -6.51 -28.98 -2.80
CA ARG A 68 -5.84 -30.26 -2.49
C ARG A 68 -4.33 -30.02 -2.32
N PRO A 69 -3.88 -29.47 -1.17
CA PRO A 69 -2.52 -28.94 -1.01
C PRO A 69 -1.43 -30.00 -1.18
N LEU A 70 -1.66 -31.24 -0.76
CA LEU A 70 -0.72 -32.36 -0.96
C LEU A 70 -0.51 -32.67 -2.45
N TRP A 71 -1.59 -32.70 -3.23
CA TRP A 71 -1.51 -32.92 -4.68
C TRP A 71 -0.87 -31.74 -5.39
N ALA A 72 -1.19 -30.51 -4.98
CA ALA A 72 -0.54 -29.32 -5.52
C ALA A 72 0.98 -29.35 -5.26
N ALA A 73 1.42 -29.74 -4.06
CA ALA A 73 2.84 -29.85 -3.72
C ALA A 73 3.55 -30.96 -4.51
N LEU A 74 2.96 -32.16 -4.57
CA LEU A 74 3.53 -33.29 -5.33
C LEU A 74 3.63 -32.98 -6.83
N VAL A 75 2.59 -32.37 -7.40
CA VAL A 75 2.59 -31.95 -8.81
C VAL A 75 3.62 -30.84 -9.03
N LEU A 76 3.73 -29.85 -8.14
CA LEU A 76 4.73 -28.79 -8.27
C LEU A 76 6.16 -29.34 -8.21
N VAL A 77 6.47 -30.23 -7.26
CA VAL A 77 7.79 -30.85 -7.13
C VAL A 77 8.10 -31.74 -8.34
N GLY A 78 7.15 -32.60 -8.74
CA GLY A 78 7.31 -33.44 -9.92
C GLY A 78 7.47 -32.63 -11.21
N TRP A 79 6.73 -31.54 -11.35
CA TRP A 79 6.81 -30.62 -12.48
C TRP A 79 8.13 -29.85 -12.52
N MET A 80 8.56 -29.29 -11.38
CA MET A 80 9.87 -28.63 -11.27
C MET A 80 11.01 -29.61 -11.57
N GLY A 81 10.93 -30.84 -11.07
CA GLY A 81 11.90 -31.89 -11.37
C GLY A 81 11.93 -32.25 -12.86
N ALA A 82 10.76 -32.47 -13.48
CA ALA A 82 10.67 -32.86 -14.88
C ALA A 82 11.14 -31.77 -15.86
N VAL A 83 10.93 -30.49 -15.53
CA VAL A 83 11.24 -29.38 -16.43
C VAL A 83 12.58 -28.71 -16.15
N LEU A 84 12.93 -28.47 -14.88
CA LEU A 84 14.18 -27.79 -14.56
C LEU A 84 15.39 -28.71 -14.74
N TRP A 85 15.26 -30.02 -14.49
CA TRP A 85 16.34 -31.00 -14.66
C TRP A 85 16.96 -31.01 -16.08
N PRO A 86 16.17 -31.10 -17.17
CA PRO A 86 16.73 -31.04 -18.52
C PRO A 86 17.20 -29.64 -18.94
N LEU A 87 16.77 -28.58 -18.25
CA LEU A 87 17.18 -27.19 -18.53
C LEU A 87 18.46 -26.78 -17.80
N LEU A 88 18.70 -27.32 -16.60
CA LEU A 88 19.88 -27.06 -15.76
C LEU A 88 21.24 -27.08 -16.50
N PRO A 89 21.55 -28.06 -17.39
CA PRO A 89 22.82 -28.05 -18.11
C PRO A 89 22.90 -27.04 -19.26
N ARG A 90 21.81 -26.34 -19.60
CA ARG A 90 21.70 -25.40 -20.73
C ARG A 90 21.47 -23.95 -20.32
N VAL A 91 21.55 -23.68 -19.02
CA VAL A 91 21.16 -22.41 -18.42
C VAL A 91 22.22 -22.04 -17.39
N SER A 92 22.97 -20.98 -17.65
CA SER A 92 23.83 -20.37 -16.62
C SER A 92 23.06 -19.30 -15.83
N SER A 93 23.55 -18.99 -14.62
CA SER A 93 23.04 -17.89 -13.79
C SER A 93 23.22 -16.53 -14.47
N LEU A 94 24.32 -16.35 -15.22
CA LEU A 94 24.59 -15.12 -15.95
C LEU A 94 23.71 -14.98 -17.20
N GLY A 95 23.46 -16.07 -17.93
CA GLY A 95 22.49 -16.05 -19.03
C GLY A 95 21.05 -15.85 -18.54
N LEU A 96 20.72 -16.33 -17.32
CA LEU A 96 19.44 -16.03 -16.68
C LEU A 96 19.32 -14.54 -16.37
N ALA A 97 20.39 -13.91 -15.87
CA ALA A 97 20.43 -12.47 -15.66
C ALA A 97 20.34 -11.71 -16.99
N TYR A 98 21.07 -12.13 -18.03
CA TYR A 98 21.11 -11.48 -19.34
C TYR A 98 19.75 -11.47 -20.04
N HIS A 99 19.11 -12.64 -20.17
CA HIS A 99 17.79 -12.74 -20.80
C HIS A 99 16.66 -12.29 -19.86
N GLY A 100 16.83 -12.52 -18.57
CA GLY A 100 15.89 -12.11 -17.54
C GLY A 100 15.77 -10.60 -17.42
N GLU A 101 16.88 -9.85 -17.45
CA GLU A 101 16.87 -8.37 -17.42
C GLU A 101 15.99 -7.82 -18.53
N TYR A 102 16.20 -8.27 -19.77
CA TYR A 102 15.42 -7.82 -20.92
C TYR A 102 13.92 -8.12 -20.76
N VAL A 103 13.57 -9.36 -20.39
CA VAL A 103 12.16 -9.75 -20.21
C VAL A 103 11.51 -8.98 -19.05
N LEU A 104 12.22 -8.87 -17.92
CA LEU A 104 11.73 -8.18 -16.74
C LEU A 104 11.56 -6.68 -17.01
N HIS A 105 12.46 -6.05 -17.76
CA HIS A 105 12.36 -4.65 -18.17
C HIS A 105 11.04 -4.33 -18.90
N HIS A 106 10.67 -5.17 -19.88
CA HIS A 106 9.45 -4.96 -20.65
C HIS A 106 8.21 -5.33 -19.83
N PHE A 107 8.30 -6.41 -19.04
CA PHE A 107 7.20 -6.88 -18.22
C PHE A 107 6.86 -5.90 -17.09
N THR A 108 7.85 -5.32 -16.41
CA THR A 108 7.65 -4.28 -15.38
C THR A 108 7.03 -3.03 -15.98
N GLY A 109 7.49 -2.59 -17.16
CA GLY A 109 6.91 -1.47 -17.90
C GLY A 109 5.42 -1.68 -18.22
N LEU A 110 5.05 -2.88 -18.70
CA LEU A 110 3.66 -3.22 -19.01
C LEU A 110 2.78 -3.27 -17.75
N LEU A 111 3.27 -3.88 -16.66
CA LEU A 111 2.53 -3.92 -15.39
C LEU A 111 2.36 -2.52 -14.78
N ALA A 112 3.38 -1.68 -14.90
CA ALA A 112 3.32 -0.29 -14.45
C ALA A 112 2.32 0.53 -15.29
N ALA A 113 2.32 0.36 -16.62
CA ALA A 113 1.31 0.95 -17.50
C ALA A 113 -0.12 0.51 -17.12
N ALA A 114 -0.33 -0.79 -16.92
CA ALA A 114 -1.61 -1.34 -16.49
C ALA A 114 -2.02 -0.80 -15.11
N THR A 115 -1.07 -0.61 -14.20
CA THR A 115 -1.31 0.00 -12.89
C THR A 115 -1.76 1.46 -13.01
N CYS A 116 -1.07 2.28 -13.84
CA CYS A 116 -1.45 3.67 -14.08
C CYS A 116 -2.88 3.78 -14.63
N ILE A 117 -3.22 2.95 -15.63
CA ILE A 117 -4.56 2.91 -16.23
C ILE A 117 -5.60 2.41 -15.23
N ALA A 118 -5.29 1.39 -14.44
CA ALA A 118 -6.19 0.85 -13.42
C ALA A 118 -6.54 1.89 -12.34
N ILE A 119 -5.55 2.70 -11.92
CA ILE A 119 -5.78 3.80 -10.96
C ILE A 119 -6.62 4.91 -11.60
N ALA A 120 -6.26 5.35 -12.81
CA ALA A 120 -6.99 6.41 -13.51
C ALA A 120 -8.45 6.02 -13.78
N THR A 121 -8.70 4.79 -14.21
CA THR A 121 -10.07 4.26 -14.38
C THR A 121 -10.80 4.13 -13.05
N GLY A 122 -10.10 3.80 -11.96
CA GLY A 122 -10.63 3.84 -10.60
C GLY A 122 -11.11 5.25 -10.21
N TRP A 123 -10.29 6.28 -10.43
CA TRP A 123 -10.66 7.67 -10.15
C TRP A 123 -11.81 8.15 -11.02
N ALA A 124 -11.83 7.81 -12.32
CA ALA A 124 -12.90 8.19 -13.23
C ALA A 124 -14.29 7.76 -12.73
N ARG A 125 -14.36 6.57 -12.09
CA ARG A 125 -15.59 5.98 -11.53
C ARG A 125 -16.00 6.56 -10.17
N ARG A 126 -15.12 7.28 -9.46
CA ARG A 126 -15.43 7.88 -8.15
C ARG A 126 -16.06 9.26 -8.31
N SER A 127 -17.39 9.31 -8.29
CA SER A 127 -18.16 10.57 -8.42
C SER A 127 -17.86 11.57 -7.30
N GLU A 128 -17.52 11.09 -6.11
CA GLU A 128 -17.12 11.86 -4.93
C GLU A 128 -15.89 12.77 -5.12
N LEU A 129 -15.05 12.51 -6.12
CA LEU A 129 -13.88 13.34 -6.44
C LEU A 129 -14.23 14.60 -7.26
N GLY A 130 -15.51 14.79 -7.61
CA GLY A 130 -15.96 15.96 -8.37
C GLY A 130 -15.43 16.00 -9.81
N LEU A 131 -15.70 17.09 -10.54
CA LEU A 131 -15.28 17.23 -11.95
C LEU A 131 -13.76 17.37 -12.12
N GLY A 132 -13.06 17.89 -11.10
CA GLY A 132 -11.61 18.06 -11.12
C GLY A 132 -10.81 16.77 -11.30
N ARG A 133 -11.43 15.60 -11.06
CA ARG A 133 -10.80 14.28 -11.25
C ARG A 133 -10.42 13.98 -12.71
N TRP A 134 -11.10 14.58 -13.69
CA TRP A 134 -10.88 14.25 -15.10
C TRP A 134 -9.53 14.73 -15.63
N ILE A 135 -8.96 15.79 -15.05
CA ILE A 135 -7.63 16.31 -15.42
C ILE A 135 -6.54 15.26 -15.13
N PRO A 136 -6.33 14.81 -13.87
CA PRO A 136 -5.32 13.79 -13.59
C PRO A 136 -5.61 12.46 -14.29
N VAL A 137 -6.88 12.10 -14.51
CA VAL A 137 -7.26 10.90 -15.28
C VAL A 137 -6.78 11.00 -16.73
N GLY A 138 -7.10 12.11 -17.42
CA GLY A 138 -6.71 12.32 -18.81
C GLY A 138 -5.18 12.34 -18.97
N LEU A 139 -4.48 13.01 -18.05
CA LEU A 139 -3.03 13.06 -18.03
C LEU A 139 -2.39 11.69 -17.76
N ALA A 140 -2.91 10.92 -16.80
CA ALA A 140 -2.41 9.58 -16.49
C ALA A 140 -2.59 8.61 -17.67
N VAL A 141 -3.78 8.59 -18.28
CA VAL A 141 -4.06 7.72 -19.42
C VAL A 141 -3.27 8.15 -20.66
N GLY A 142 -3.32 9.44 -21.01
CA GLY A 142 -2.60 9.98 -22.17
C GLY A 142 -1.09 9.79 -22.06
N GLY A 143 -0.51 10.08 -20.89
CA GLY A 143 0.91 9.88 -20.65
C GLY A 143 1.33 8.41 -20.70
N THR A 144 0.51 7.51 -20.15
CA THR A 144 0.77 6.06 -20.22
C THR A 144 0.76 5.57 -21.67
N VAL A 145 -0.25 5.95 -22.46
CA VAL A 145 -0.37 5.56 -23.87
C VAL A 145 0.80 6.11 -24.69
N ALA A 146 1.19 7.36 -24.46
CA ALA A 146 2.33 7.97 -25.15
C ALA A 146 3.64 7.22 -24.87
N LEU A 147 3.94 6.90 -23.60
CA LEU A 147 5.16 6.19 -23.24
C LEU A 147 5.19 4.74 -23.72
N VAL A 148 4.06 4.03 -23.66
CA VAL A 148 3.98 2.68 -24.24
C VAL A 148 4.20 2.74 -25.75
N SER A 149 3.61 3.73 -26.43
CA SER A 149 3.79 3.91 -27.87
C SER A 149 5.24 4.22 -28.23
N ALA A 150 5.91 5.11 -27.47
CA ALA A 150 7.32 5.42 -27.65
C ALA A 150 8.20 4.17 -27.44
N HIS A 151 7.96 3.41 -26.37
CA HIS A 151 8.70 2.18 -26.08
C HIS A 151 8.55 1.10 -27.15
N VAL A 152 7.33 0.94 -27.71
CA VAL A 152 7.10 0.01 -28.81
C VAL A 152 7.79 0.49 -30.08
N ALA A 153 7.69 1.78 -30.41
CA ALA A 153 8.31 2.35 -31.61
C ALA A 153 9.85 2.25 -31.61
N GLU A 154 10.48 2.24 -30.44
CA GLU A 154 11.93 2.08 -30.27
C GLU A 154 12.44 0.64 -30.44
N GLN A 155 11.54 -0.34 -30.62
CA GLN A 155 11.96 -1.73 -30.81
C GLN A 155 12.76 -1.87 -32.13
N PRO A 156 13.94 -2.51 -32.10
CA PRO A 156 14.82 -2.64 -33.27
C PRO A 156 14.16 -3.25 -34.51
N SER A 157 13.10 -4.05 -34.32
CA SER A 157 12.36 -4.73 -35.38
C SER A 157 11.43 -3.83 -36.19
N LEU A 158 11.05 -2.66 -35.67
CA LEU A 158 10.07 -1.76 -36.30
C LEU A 158 10.70 -0.65 -37.14
N GLY A 159 12.02 -0.49 -37.10
CA GLY A 159 12.79 0.38 -38.02
C GLY A 159 12.51 1.88 -37.91
N THR A 160 11.64 2.32 -37.00
CA THR A 160 11.34 3.73 -36.74
C THR A 160 12.27 4.29 -35.67
N HIS A 161 13.17 5.19 -36.04
CA HIS A 161 14.03 5.87 -35.08
C HIS A 161 13.24 6.90 -34.28
N ALA A 162 13.14 6.64 -32.97
CA ALA A 162 12.84 7.53 -31.84
C ALA A 162 11.66 8.51 -32.01
N TRP A 163 10.69 8.44 -31.10
CA TRP A 163 9.67 9.47 -30.93
C TRP A 163 9.97 10.32 -29.68
N PRO A 164 11.09 11.08 -29.65
CA PRO A 164 11.53 11.77 -28.44
C PRO A 164 10.52 12.83 -27.98
N LEU A 165 9.75 13.41 -28.91
CA LEU A 165 8.67 14.33 -28.56
C LEU A 165 7.52 13.61 -27.83
N VAL A 166 7.16 12.40 -28.28
CA VAL A 166 6.09 11.59 -27.66
C VAL A 166 6.54 11.08 -26.30
N GLU A 167 7.80 10.67 -26.17
CA GLU A 167 8.37 10.31 -24.88
C GLU A 167 8.32 11.48 -23.89
N ARG A 168 8.85 12.66 -24.27
CA ARG A 168 8.83 13.86 -23.41
C ARG A 168 7.41 14.26 -23.03
N ALA A 169 6.49 14.24 -24.00
CA ALA A 169 5.08 14.55 -23.75
C ALA A 169 4.44 13.54 -22.80
N GLY A 170 4.76 12.26 -22.95
CA GLY A 170 4.31 11.19 -22.07
C GLY A 170 4.82 11.35 -20.64
N THR A 171 6.12 11.58 -20.48
CA THR A 171 6.77 11.86 -19.18
C THR A 171 6.17 13.09 -18.52
N ALA A 172 6.02 14.19 -19.26
CA ALA A 172 5.41 15.42 -18.76
C ALA A 172 3.96 15.20 -18.32
N ALA A 173 3.17 14.49 -19.11
CA ALA A 173 1.78 14.19 -18.79
C ALA A 173 1.66 13.40 -17.49
N LEU A 174 2.51 12.39 -17.26
CA LEU A 174 2.47 11.60 -16.01
C LEU A 174 2.95 12.39 -14.78
N LEU A 175 3.99 13.23 -14.92
CA LEU A 175 4.40 14.13 -13.84
C LEU A 175 3.30 15.15 -13.50
N LEU A 176 2.63 15.69 -14.53
CA LEU A 176 1.49 16.57 -14.35
C LEU A 176 0.27 15.84 -13.78
N ALA A 177 0.07 14.55 -14.06
CA ALA A 177 -0.99 13.76 -13.43
C ALA A 177 -0.79 13.69 -11.91
N TRP A 178 0.45 13.49 -11.45
CA TRP A 178 0.78 13.54 -10.03
C TRP A 178 0.54 14.94 -9.44
N ALA A 179 1.13 15.98 -10.04
CA ALA A 179 1.02 17.35 -9.54
C ALA A 179 -0.43 17.85 -9.52
N SER A 180 -1.20 17.58 -10.58
CA SER A 180 -2.63 17.95 -10.67
C SER A 180 -3.50 17.18 -9.68
N THR A 181 -3.17 15.93 -9.37
CA THR A 181 -3.85 15.18 -8.30
C THR A 181 -3.66 15.85 -6.95
N LEU A 182 -2.42 16.24 -6.62
CA LEU A 182 -2.12 16.96 -5.39
C LEU A 182 -2.88 18.29 -5.32
N LEU A 183 -2.88 19.06 -6.42
CA LEU A 183 -3.51 20.38 -6.46
C LEU A 183 -5.04 20.31 -6.42
N LEU A 184 -5.65 19.53 -7.29
CA LEU A 184 -7.08 19.53 -7.54
C LEU A 184 -7.86 18.65 -6.56
N LEU A 185 -7.23 17.58 -6.07
CA LEU A 185 -7.85 16.67 -5.12
C LEU A 185 -7.37 16.90 -3.68
N TRP A 186 -6.66 18.01 -3.39
CA TRP A 186 -6.01 18.29 -2.10
C TRP A 186 -6.92 18.05 -0.89
N ARG A 187 -8.20 18.45 -0.99
CA ARG A 187 -9.18 18.34 0.10
C ARG A 187 -9.62 16.89 0.33
N GLN A 188 -9.65 16.07 -0.72
CA GLN A 188 -10.06 14.67 -0.71
C GLN A 188 -8.92 13.71 -0.33
N LEU A 189 -7.67 14.19 -0.30
CA LEU A 189 -6.53 13.40 0.13
C LEU A 189 -6.58 13.12 1.65
N GLY A 190 -5.86 12.08 2.06
CA GLY A 190 -5.77 11.56 3.42
C GLY A 190 -5.26 12.53 4.49
N PRO A 191 -4.82 12.03 5.66
CA PRO A 191 -4.32 12.88 6.74
C PRO A 191 -3.19 13.82 6.27
N PRO A 192 -3.06 15.03 6.86
CA PRO A 192 -2.16 16.09 6.38
C PRO A 192 -0.69 15.65 6.32
N ARG A 193 -0.28 14.75 7.22
CA ARG A 193 1.08 14.17 7.21
C ARG A 193 1.38 13.40 5.92
N LEU A 194 0.43 12.60 5.42
CA LEU A 194 0.62 11.84 4.19
C LEU A 194 0.52 12.72 2.93
N ARG A 195 -0.24 13.82 3.00
CA ARG A 195 -0.23 14.86 1.96
C ARG A 195 1.13 15.53 1.85
N LEU A 196 1.74 15.85 3.00
CA LEU A 196 3.09 16.41 3.06
C LEU A 196 4.11 15.43 2.46
N ALA A 197 4.04 14.15 2.80
CA ALA A 197 4.90 13.13 2.20
C ALA A 197 4.71 13.07 0.67
N ALA A 198 3.47 13.06 0.19
CA ALA A 198 3.17 13.05 -1.25
C ALA A 198 3.74 14.29 -1.99
N LEU A 199 3.66 15.47 -1.37
CA LEU A 199 4.25 16.71 -1.89
C LEU A 199 5.77 16.63 -1.92
N MET A 200 6.38 16.12 -0.85
CA MET A 200 7.84 16.01 -0.73
C MET A 200 8.42 14.97 -1.68
N LEU A 201 7.70 13.88 -1.96
CA LEU A 201 8.09 12.90 -2.97
C LEU A 201 8.12 13.48 -4.40
N LEU A 202 7.35 14.53 -4.69
CA LEU A 202 7.38 15.23 -5.98
C LEU A 202 8.61 16.15 -6.12
N LEU A 203 9.18 16.63 -5.01
CA LEU A 203 10.25 17.64 -5.00
C LEU A 203 11.49 17.24 -5.80
N PRO A 204 12.06 16.02 -5.68
CA PRO A 204 13.23 15.62 -6.47
C PRO A 204 12.99 15.68 -7.98
N TYR A 205 11.77 15.37 -8.44
CA TYR A 205 11.40 15.43 -9.85
C TYR A 205 11.30 16.87 -10.36
N LEU A 206 10.75 17.78 -9.54
CA LEU A 206 10.72 19.22 -9.88
C LEU A 206 12.14 19.78 -10.00
N VAL A 207 13.02 19.45 -9.06
CA VAL A 207 14.43 19.87 -9.09
C VAL A 207 15.13 19.26 -10.31
N ARG A 208 14.91 17.97 -10.60
CA ARG A 208 15.46 17.32 -11.79
C ARG A 208 15.03 18.04 -13.07
N VAL A 209 13.74 18.29 -13.26
CA VAL A 209 13.23 18.98 -14.46
C VAL A 209 13.76 20.41 -14.56
N ALA A 210 13.89 21.12 -13.43
CA ALA A 210 14.43 22.48 -13.41
C ALA A 210 15.90 22.56 -13.85
N PHE A 211 16.73 21.57 -13.49
CA PHE A 211 18.17 21.59 -13.79
C PHE A 211 18.60 20.71 -14.97
N ALA A 212 17.75 19.80 -15.46
CA ALA A 212 18.01 19.01 -16.67
C ALA A 212 17.30 19.58 -17.91
N PHE A 213 16.56 20.69 -17.77
CA PHE A 213 15.82 21.34 -18.87
C PHE A 213 14.80 20.37 -19.52
N PRO A 214 14.14 20.69 -20.65
CA PRO A 214 13.19 19.77 -21.30
C PRO A 214 13.79 18.43 -21.69
N GLU A 215 15.11 18.34 -21.82
CA GLU A 215 15.85 17.11 -22.11
C GLU A 215 15.83 16.12 -20.93
N GLY A 216 15.70 16.63 -19.69
CA GLY A 216 15.52 15.80 -18.50
C GLY A 216 14.25 14.96 -18.50
N LEU A 217 13.25 15.33 -19.30
CA LEU A 217 12.02 14.55 -19.53
C LEU A 217 12.22 13.36 -20.49
N ALA A 218 13.34 13.36 -21.23
CA ALA A 218 13.81 12.27 -22.08
C ALA A 218 15.07 11.63 -21.48
N GLY A 219 15.22 11.69 -20.15
CA GLY A 219 16.25 10.94 -19.46
C GLY A 219 17.62 11.59 -19.33
N ALA A 220 17.81 12.82 -19.84
CA ALA A 220 19.08 13.51 -19.69
C ALA A 220 19.50 13.65 -18.22
N SER A 221 20.80 13.55 -17.98
CA SER A 221 21.40 13.81 -16.68
C SER A 221 21.30 15.29 -16.32
N VAL A 222 21.32 15.55 -15.02
CA VAL A 222 21.29 16.91 -14.49
C VAL A 222 22.66 17.56 -14.66
N ILE A 223 22.69 18.85 -14.99
CA ILE A 223 23.93 19.63 -15.05
C ILE A 223 24.64 19.67 -13.69
N ASP A 224 25.95 19.95 -13.68
CA ASP A 224 26.76 19.91 -12.45
C ASP A 224 26.22 20.78 -11.32
N ALA A 225 25.69 21.97 -11.64
CA ALA A 225 25.07 22.87 -10.68
C ALA A 225 23.82 22.30 -10.00
N GLY A 226 23.11 21.36 -10.66
CA GLY A 226 21.89 20.74 -10.14
C GLY A 226 22.12 19.52 -9.26
N ARG A 227 23.34 18.97 -9.20
CA ARG A 227 23.66 17.76 -8.42
C ARG A 227 23.38 17.94 -6.92
N ALA A 228 23.91 19.00 -6.31
CA ALA A 228 23.72 19.25 -4.87
C ALA A 228 22.25 19.57 -4.52
N PRO A 229 21.54 20.48 -5.24
CA PRO A 229 20.11 20.70 -5.02
C PRO A 229 19.26 19.43 -5.11
N LEU A 230 19.55 18.56 -6.09
CA LEU A 230 18.81 17.31 -6.27
C LEU A 230 19.04 16.35 -5.11
N MET A 231 20.28 16.20 -4.65
CA MET A 231 20.59 15.37 -3.48
C MET A 231 19.91 15.88 -2.22
N ILE A 232 19.92 17.19 -1.99
CA ILE A 232 19.19 17.81 -0.87
C ILE A 232 17.69 17.49 -0.98
N ALA A 233 17.10 17.65 -2.17
CA ALA A 233 15.70 17.33 -2.39
C ALA A 233 15.38 15.85 -2.11
N MET A 234 16.23 14.92 -2.55
CA MET A 234 16.07 13.49 -2.28
C MET A 234 16.14 13.16 -0.79
N VAL A 235 17.13 13.71 -0.08
CA VAL A 235 17.28 13.51 1.38
C VAL A 235 16.09 14.09 2.12
N LEU A 236 15.65 15.30 1.78
CA LEU A 236 14.47 15.93 2.37
C LEU A 236 13.20 15.12 2.10
N ALA A 237 13.01 14.63 0.87
CA ALA A 237 11.88 13.79 0.51
C ALA A 237 11.87 12.49 1.33
N ALA A 238 13.01 11.82 1.42
CA ALA A 238 13.18 10.57 2.16
C ALA A 238 12.92 10.74 3.66
N VAL A 239 13.58 11.71 4.29
CA VAL A 239 13.47 11.97 5.74
C VAL A 239 12.06 12.44 6.08
N THR A 240 11.47 13.34 5.30
CA THR A 240 10.10 13.82 5.55
C THR A 240 9.10 12.69 5.38
N THR A 241 9.25 11.86 4.35
CA THR A 241 8.39 10.68 4.15
C THR A 241 8.53 9.71 5.31
N PHE A 242 9.75 9.40 5.76
CA PHE A 242 9.98 8.53 6.93
C PHE A 242 9.38 9.09 8.23
N ILE A 243 9.44 10.40 8.44
CA ILE A 243 8.86 11.05 9.62
C ILE A 243 7.34 11.07 9.55
N ALA A 244 6.77 11.36 8.37
CA ALA A 244 5.34 11.54 8.16
C ALA A 244 4.59 10.20 8.03
N PHE A 245 5.23 9.20 7.43
CA PHE A 245 4.73 7.84 7.29
C PHE A 245 5.29 6.95 8.40
N ARG A 246 4.49 6.79 9.46
CA ARG A 246 4.84 5.95 10.63
C ARG A 246 3.89 4.76 10.74
N PRO A 247 4.13 3.65 10.02
CA PRO A 247 3.38 2.42 10.20
C PRO A 247 3.44 1.96 11.67
N PRO A 248 2.31 1.59 12.30
CA PRO A 248 2.29 1.14 13.68
C PRO A 248 2.77 -0.31 13.76
N LEU A 249 4.08 -0.48 13.83
CA LEU A 249 4.74 -1.76 14.01
C LEU A 249 4.90 -2.10 15.50
N GLN A 250 4.83 -3.39 15.84
CA GLN A 250 5.30 -3.87 17.14
C GLN A 250 6.78 -3.50 17.35
N GLN A 251 7.19 -3.26 18.60
CA GLN A 251 8.55 -2.79 18.90
C GLN A 251 9.65 -3.69 18.33
N GLY A 252 9.48 -5.02 18.42
CA GLY A 252 10.44 -5.99 17.86
C GLY A 252 10.55 -5.88 16.34
N VAL A 253 9.42 -5.83 15.63
CA VAL A 253 9.40 -5.69 14.15
C VAL A 253 9.98 -4.34 13.74
N LYS A 254 9.67 -3.27 14.47
CA LYS A 254 10.24 -1.94 14.23
C LYS A 254 11.76 -1.96 14.37
N ALA A 255 12.29 -2.60 15.41
CA ALA A 255 13.73 -2.75 15.61
C ALA A 255 14.36 -3.53 14.43
N MET A 256 13.75 -4.66 14.03
CA MET A 256 14.23 -5.43 12.87
C MET A 256 14.24 -4.61 11.58
N VAL A 257 13.17 -3.86 11.28
CA VAL A 257 13.10 -2.99 10.10
C VAL A 257 14.23 -1.96 10.10
N LEU A 258 14.48 -1.31 11.24
CA LEU A 258 15.56 -0.32 11.36
C LEU A 258 16.94 -0.97 11.22
N VAL A 259 17.17 -2.13 11.84
CA VAL A 259 18.43 -2.86 11.74
C VAL A 259 18.71 -3.28 10.29
N PHE A 260 17.75 -3.92 9.63
CA PHE A 260 17.92 -4.34 8.23
C PHE A 260 18.06 -3.16 7.27
N SER A 261 17.35 -2.06 7.50
CA SER A 261 17.53 -0.83 6.70
C SER A 261 18.92 -0.24 6.90
N GLY A 262 19.42 -0.22 8.14
CA GLY A 262 20.79 0.19 8.46
C GLY A 262 21.84 -0.70 7.80
N LEU A 263 21.66 -2.03 7.85
CA LEU A 263 22.53 -2.99 7.19
C LEU A 263 22.53 -2.79 5.67
N ALA A 264 21.37 -2.59 5.04
CA ALA A 264 21.27 -2.31 3.61
C ALA A 264 21.99 -1.01 3.22
N THR A 265 21.81 0.06 4.00
CA THR A 265 22.52 1.34 3.79
C THR A 265 24.03 1.19 3.96
N LEU A 266 24.49 0.48 4.99
CA LEU A 266 25.92 0.21 5.21
C LEU A 266 26.53 -0.64 4.09
N LEU A 267 25.78 -1.62 3.60
CA LEU A 267 26.20 -2.46 2.48
C LEU A 267 26.38 -1.63 1.20
N LEU A 268 25.44 -0.74 0.89
CA LEU A 268 25.57 0.19 -0.24
C LEU A 268 26.75 1.15 -0.07
N TYR A 269 26.96 1.68 1.14
CA TYR A 269 28.13 2.50 1.44
C TYR A 269 29.44 1.74 1.23
N TYR A 270 29.49 0.49 1.69
CA TYR A 270 30.64 -0.39 1.51
C TYR A 270 30.92 -0.67 0.04
N PHE A 271 29.90 -1.01 -0.75
CA PHE A 271 30.04 -1.21 -2.20
C PHE A 271 30.48 0.06 -2.92
N TYR A 272 29.94 1.22 -2.53
CA TYR A 272 30.35 2.50 -3.08
C TYR A 272 31.81 2.83 -2.76
N TRP A 273 32.28 2.58 -1.52
CA TRP A 273 33.65 2.91 -1.13
C TRP A 273 34.69 1.93 -1.70
N ARG A 274 34.40 0.63 -1.66
CA ARG A 274 35.35 -0.42 -2.04
C ARG A 274 35.26 -0.83 -3.51
N GLY A 275 34.08 -0.71 -4.12
CA GLY A 275 33.83 -1.08 -5.51
C GLY A 275 34.06 0.04 -6.52
N PHE A 276 34.40 1.25 -6.08
CA PHE A 276 34.68 2.36 -6.99
C PHE A 276 35.98 2.10 -7.77
N GLY A 277 35.90 2.10 -9.10
CA GLY A 277 37.01 1.76 -10.01
C GLY A 277 36.88 0.38 -10.65
N GLU A 278 36.54 -0.66 -9.89
CA GLU A 278 36.28 -2.00 -10.44
C GLU A 278 34.84 -2.14 -10.99
N LEU A 279 33.89 -1.41 -10.39
CA LEU A 279 32.46 -1.49 -10.71
C LEU A 279 31.93 -0.27 -11.47
N GLU A 280 32.82 0.55 -12.06
CA GLU A 280 32.50 1.89 -12.57
C GLU A 280 31.35 1.86 -13.61
N ALA A 281 31.33 0.87 -14.50
CA ALA A 281 30.28 0.73 -15.50
C ALA A 281 28.91 0.35 -14.90
N GLY A 282 28.86 -0.66 -14.02
CA GLY A 282 27.61 -1.15 -13.43
C GLY A 282 27.06 -0.23 -12.32
N LEU A 283 27.93 0.21 -11.41
CA LEU A 283 27.58 1.08 -10.29
C LEU A 283 27.32 2.51 -10.76
N GLY A 284 28.02 2.97 -11.80
CA GLY A 284 27.78 4.24 -12.46
C GLY A 284 26.43 4.31 -13.15
N GLY A 285 26.03 3.26 -13.87
CA GLY A 285 24.69 3.16 -14.50
C GLY A 285 23.56 3.14 -13.47
N LEU A 286 23.71 2.36 -12.39
CA LEU A 286 22.75 2.35 -11.27
C LEU A 286 22.68 3.71 -10.57
N ALA A 287 23.82 4.33 -10.30
CA ALA A 287 23.88 5.66 -9.71
C ALA A 287 23.20 6.71 -10.58
N GLN A 288 23.42 6.68 -11.90
CA GLN A 288 22.77 7.58 -12.84
C GLN A 288 21.26 7.34 -12.92
N SER A 289 20.81 6.09 -12.85
CA SER A 289 19.37 5.76 -12.78
C SER A 289 18.74 6.26 -11.47
N VAL A 290 19.43 6.08 -10.34
CA VAL A 290 18.91 6.43 -9.01
C VAL A 290 18.96 7.94 -8.74
N PHE A 291 20.06 8.60 -9.10
CA PHE A 291 20.35 9.98 -8.74
C PHE A 291 20.26 10.96 -9.93
N ALA A 292 20.07 10.50 -11.17
CA ALA A 292 20.08 11.31 -12.39
C ALA A 292 21.43 12.01 -12.71
N PHE A 293 22.50 11.62 -12.04
CA PHE A 293 23.87 12.05 -12.31
C PHE A 293 24.86 10.98 -11.84
N SER A 294 26.09 11.01 -12.37
CA SER A 294 27.15 10.07 -11.98
C SER A 294 27.72 10.43 -10.61
N LEU A 295 27.86 9.44 -9.72
CA LEU A 295 28.47 9.68 -8.42
C LEU A 295 29.94 10.12 -8.59
N PRO A 296 30.38 11.18 -7.90
CA PRO A 296 31.78 11.57 -7.91
C PRO A 296 32.64 10.54 -7.16
N TYR A 297 33.92 10.48 -7.48
CA TYR A 297 34.87 9.54 -6.88
C TYR A 297 34.99 9.75 -5.35
N PRO A 298 35.02 8.68 -4.54
CA PRO A 298 35.06 8.77 -3.07
C PRO A 298 36.24 9.57 -2.52
N THR A 299 37.38 9.54 -3.19
CA THR A 299 38.60 10.26 -2.80
C THR A 299 38.55 11.78 -3.00
N TYR A 300 37.59 12.30 -3.77
CA TYR A 300 37.40 13.75 -3.94
C TYR A 300 36.57 14.40 -2.83
N PHE A 301 36.02 13.61 -1.91
CA PHE A 301 35.33 14.14 -0.74
C PHE A 301 36.33 14.48 0.38
N SER A 302 37.00 15.64 0.28
CA SER A 302 37.74 16.21 1.41
C SER A 302 36.88 17.22 2.18
N GLY A 303 37.00 17.25 3.51
CA GLY A 303 36.29 18.20 4.37
C GLY A 303 34.75 18.05 4.36
N PHE A 304 34.04 19.11 3.94
CA PHE A 304 32.56 19.15 3.87
C PHE A 304 31.94 18.07 2.96
N GLY A 305 32.73 17.47 2.07
CA GLY A 305 32.30 16.35 1.25
C GLY A 305 31.89 15.11 2.06
N VAL A 306 32.57 14.83 3.17
CA VAL A 306 32.25 13.68 4.03
C VAL A 306 30.85 13.83 4.65
N LEU A 307 30.50 15.04 5.09
CA LEU A 307 29.17 15.36 5.61
C LEU A 307 28.07 15.09 4.58
N GLN A 308 28.31 15.40 3.30
CA GLN A 308 27.35 15.11 2.23
C GLN A 308 27.04 13.61 2.17
N VAL A 309 28.07 12.76 2.18
CA VAL A 309 27.89 11.29 2.14
C VAL A 309 27.04 10.81 3.33
N TRP A 310 27.28 11.33 4.54
CA TRP A 310 26.44 11.02 5.71
C TRP A 310 24.98 11.40 5.53
N PHE A 311 24.68 12.57 4.96
CA PHE A 311 23.30 12.98 4.67
C PHE A 311 22.66 12.11 3.60
N VAL A 312 23.41 11.68 2.58
CA VAL A 312 22.91 10.73 1.57
C VAL A 312 22.58 9.39 2.22
N MET A 313 23.47 8.88 3.09
CA MET A 313 23.24 7.63 3.81
C MET A 313 22.02 7.73 4.72
N LEU A 314 21.81 8.87 5.40
CA LEU A 314 20.59 9.13 6.16
C LEU A 314 19.34 9.10 5.27
N GLY A 315 19.42 9.70 4.08
CA GLY A 315 18.34 9.65 3.08
C GLY A 315 18.03 8.21 2.64
N LEU A 316 19.05 7.43 2.28
CA LEU A 316 18.91 6.01 1.91
C LEU A 316 18.29 5.19 3.06
N PHE A 317 18.78 5.38 4.28
CA PHE A 317 18.21 4.74 5.47
C PHE A 317 16.72 5.07 5.65
N ALA A 318 16.36 6.35 5.51
CA ALA A 318 14.97 6.79 5.62
C ALA A 318 14.09 6.20 4.51
N MET A 319 14.60 6.09 3.27
CA MET A 319 13.88 5.44 2.17
C MET A 319 13.64 3.96 2.42
N PHE A 320 14.68 3.19 2.77
CA PHE A 320 14.52 1.77 3.08
C PHE A 320 13.64 1.54 4.30
N GLY A 321 13.83 2.33 5.35
CA GLY A 321 13.04 2.26 6.57
C GLY A 321 11.56 2.51 6.31
N ALA A 322 11.21 3.52 5.53
CA ALA A 322 9.82 3.84 5.19
C ALA A 322 9.19 2.75 4.31
N ALA A 323 9.88 2.34 3.24
CA ALA A 323 9.39 1.31 2.33
C ALA A 323 9.21 -0.04 3.05
N TYR A 324 10.23 -0.49 3.79
CA TYR A 324 10.19 -1.78 4.47
C TYR A 324 9.17 -1.79 5.62
N ALA A 325 9.07 -0.71 6.40
CA ALA A 325 8.02 -0.59 7.41
C ALA A 325 6.62 -0.68 6.79
N GLY A 326 6.41 -0.06 5.63
CA GLY A 326 5.15 -0.13 4.89
C GLY A 326 4.84 -1.54 4.37
N LEU A 327 5.84 -2.25 3.85
CA LEU A 327 5.67 -3.60 3.30
C LEU A 327 5.33 -4.64 4.38
N VAL A 328 5.95 -4.55 5.55
CA VAL A 328 5.73 -5.51 6.65
C VAL A 328 4.40 -5.24 7.34
N CYS A 329 3.99 -3.98 7.44
CA CYS A 329 2.75 -3.59 8.08
C CYS A 329 1.54 -3.99 7.21
N PRO A 330 0.68 -4.95 7.62
CA PRO A 330 -0.47 -5.40 6.84
C PRO A 330 -1.34 -4.25 6.34
N GLY A 331 -1.47 -3.23 7.18
CA GLY A 331 -2.31 -2.08 6.91
C GLY A 331 -1.76 -0.99 6.01
N GLN A 332 -0.47 -1.05 5.71
CA GLN A 332 0.21 -0.02 4.95
C GLN A 332 0.89 -0.60 3.70
N ARG A 333 0.61 -1.88 3.36
CA ARG A 333 1.29 -2.59 2.27
C ARG A 333 1.22 -1.88 0.94
N VAL A 334 0.07 -1.28 0.60
CA VAL A 334 -0.08 -0.53 -0.67
C VAL A 334 0.89 0.65 -0.73
N ARG A 335 1.00 1.40 0.38
CA ARG A 335 1.96 2.50 0.52
C ARG A 335 3.40 1.99 0.55
N GLY A 336 3.65 0.86 1.21
CA GLY A 336 4.93 0.17 1.20
C GLY A 336 5.37 -0.24 -0.21
N VAL A 337 4.46 -0.80 -1.02
CA VAL A 337 4.70 -1.17 -2.42
C VAL A 337 4.98 0.07 -3.26
N ALA A 338 4.20 1.15 -3.09
CA ALA A 338 4.46 2.42 -3.78
C ALA A 338 5.85 2.99 -3.44
N LEU A 339 6.21 3.06 -2.16
CA LEU A 339 7.54 3.52 -1.76
C LEU A 339 8.67 2.60 -2.24
N ALA A 340 8.47 1.29 -2.15
CA ALA A 340 9.47 0.32 -2.60
C ALA A 340 9.66 0.39 -4.13
N LEU A 341 8.60 0.62 -4.91
CA LEU A 341 8.70 0.87 -6.34
C LEU A 341 9.52 2.15 -6.61
N LEU A 342 9.25 3.25 -5.90
CA LEU A 342 10.05 4.47 -6.01
C LEU A 342 11.52 4.25 -5.65
N VAL A 343 11.80 3.40 -4.66
CA VAL A 343 13.18 3.04 -4.29
C VAL A 343 13.87 2.26 -5.41
N VAL A 344 13.17 1.31 -6.03
CA VAL A 344 13.70 0.49 -7.14
C VAL A 344 13.91 1.34 -8.40
N THR A 345 13.00 2.25 -8.72
CA THR A 345 13.10 3.11 -9.91
C THR A 345 14.04 4.29 -9.71
N GLY A 346 14.27 4.71 -8.47
CA GLY A 346 14.96 5.95 -8.15
C GLY A 346 14.25 7.14 -8.79
N LEU A 347 15.01 8.01 -9.48
CA LEU A 347 14.46 9.12 -10.26
C LEU A 347 14.09 8.72 -11.70
N GLY A 348 13.77 7.45 -11.96
CA GLY A 348 13.70 6.81 -13.29
C GLY A 348 12.85 7.52 -14.36
N LEU A 349 13.36 8.62 -14.92
CA LEU A 349 12.86 9.31 -16.12
C LEU A 349 13.73 9.01 -17.35
N SER A 350 14.64 8.05 -17.23
CA SER A 350 15.67 7.73 -18.23
C SER A 350 15.18 6.89 -19.40
N THR A 351 14.10 6.12 -19.19
CA THR A 351 13.48 5.29 -20.23
C THR A 351 11.97 5.25 -20.00
N PRO A 352 11.14 4.99 -21.03
CA PRO A 352 9.70 4.92 -20.86
C PRO A 352 9.25 3.90 -19.79
N PRO A 353 9.81 2.68 -19.69
CA PRO A 353 9.43 1.72 -18.64
C PRO A 353 9.73 2.21 -17.22
N LEU A 354 10.89 2.86 -17.00
CA LEU A 354 11.22 3.43 -15.70
C LEU A 354 10.28 4.60 -15.34
N THR A 355 9.92 5.43 -16.32
CA THR A 355 8.98 6.53 -16.12
C THR A 355 7.60 6.00 -15.77
N LEU A 356 7.15 4.93 -16.43
CA LEU A 356 5.90 4.25 -16.11
C LEU A 356 5.91 3.67 -14.69
N MET A 357 6.99 3.01 -14.27
CA MET A 357 7.11 2.46 -12.92
C MET A 357 7.08 3.56 -11.86
N THR A 358 7.84 4.64 -12.07
CA THR A 358 7.87 5.82 -11.20
C THR A 358 6.47 6.44 -11.05
N SER A 359 5.77 6.58 -12.17
CA SER A 359 4.42 7.14 -12.21
C SER A 359 3.40 6.22 -11.56
N ALA A 360 3.48 4.91 -11.81
CA ALA A 360 2.63 3.91 -11.16
C ALA A 360 2.79 3.96 -9.64
N ALA A 361 4.02 4.09 -9.16
CA ALA A 361 4.33 4.21 -7.74
C ALA A 361 3.74 5.50 -7.13
N ALA A 362 3.95 6.65 -7.79
CA ALA A 362 3.40 7.94 -7.34
C ALA A 362 1.87 7.96 -7.35
N LEU A 363 1.24 7.47 -8.42
CA LEU A 363 -0.22 7.37 -8.53
C LEU A 363 -0.79 6.39 -7.51
N LEU A 364 -0.11 5.27 -7.22
CA LEU A 364 -0.53 4.30 -6.21
C LEU A 364 -0.45 4.88 -4.81
N TRP A 365 0.60 5.65 -4.51
CA TRP A 365 0.69 6.40 -3.26
C TRP A 365 -0.50 7.35 -3.11
N LEU A 366 -0.79 8.15 -4.14
CA LEU A 366 -1.93 9.07 -4.15
C LEU A 366 -3.26 8.32 -4.00
N ASP A 367 -3.49 7.26 -4.76
CA ASP A 367 -4.73 6.46 -4.67
C ASP A 367 -4.93 5.89 -3.26
N SER A 368 -3.85 5.48 -2.59
CA SER A 368 -3.90 4.98 -1.21
C SER A 368 -4.28 6.04 -0.16
N ILE A 369 -4.26 7.33 -0.51
CA ILE A 369 -4.65 8.43 0.36
C ILE A 369 -5.89 9.17 -0.16
N VAL A 370 -6.27 9.02 -1.43
CA VAL A 370 -7.50 9.57 -2.00
C VAL A 370 -8.71 8.89 -1.35
N GLY A 371 -9.61 9.69 -0.77
CA GLY A 371 -10.77 9.21 0.00
C GLY A 371 -10.48 8.99 1.49
N GLY A 372 -9.24 9.25 1.93
CA GLY A 372 -8.89 9.31 3.36
C GLY A 372 -9.08 10.69 3.99
N GLY A 373 -9.47 11.70 3.19
CA GLY A 373 -9.96 12.95 3.72
C GLY A 373 -11.17 12.63 4.57
N GLN A 374 -11.11 13.00 5.85
CA GLN A 374 -12.18 12.85 6.82
C GLN A 374 -13.53 12.99 6.12
N GLY A 375 -14.26 11.87 6.01
CA GLY A 375 -15.69 12.00 5.91
C GLY A 375 -16.08 12.87 7.10
N GLU A 376 -16.67 14.03 6.85
CA GLU A 376 -17.83 14.39 7.64
C GLU A 376 -18.68 13.12 7.65
N ARG A 377 -18.56 12.34 8.74
CA ARG A 377 -19.32 11.12 8.93
C ARG A 377 -20.77 11.56 8.88
N ALA A 378 -21.42 11.28 7.76
CA ALA A 378 -22.80 11.63 7.56
C ALA A 378 -23.58 10.83 8.59
N TRP A 379 -24.19 11.52 9.55
CA TRP A 379 -25.19 10.95 10.45
C TRP A 379 -26.22 10.21 9.59
N ARG A 380 -26.39 8.93 9.86
CA ARG A 380 -27.47 8.13 9.26
C ARG A 380 -28.41 7.73 10.36
N SER A 381 -29.59 8.35 10.37
CA SER A 381 -30.70 7.93 11.22
C SER A 381 -31.20 6.56 10.76
N PRO A 382 -31.75 5.74 11.67
CA PRO A 382 -32.44 4.52 11.29
C PRO A 382 -33.67 4.81 10.42
N ASP A 383 -34.10 3.83 9.63
CA ASP A 383 -35.26 3.93 8.74
C ASP A 383 -36.58 4.02 9.53
N GLU A 384 -36.61 3.45 10.74
CA GLU A 384 -37.74 3.47 11.66
C GLU A 384 -37.51 4.39 12.87
N PRO A 385 -38.58 4.91 13.51
CA PRO A 385 -38.46 5.63 14.77
C PRO A 385 -37.76 4.80 15.85
N MET A 386 -36.90 5.43 16.64
CA MET A 386 -36.12 4.76 17.68
C MET A 386 -37.01 4.05 18.71
N GLU A 387 -38.15 4.65 19.04
CA GLU A 387 -39.16 4.08 19.94
C GLU A 387 -39.71 2.75 19.41
N SER A 388 -39.94 2.64 18.10
CA SER A 388 -40.43 1.42 17.42
C SER A 388 -39.38 0.31 17.51
N ILE A 389 -38.13 0.64 17.18
CA ILE A 389 -37.01 -0.29 17.19
C ILE A 389 -36.77 -0.83 18.61
N LEU A 390 -36.72 0.06 19.61
CA LEU A 390 -36.52 -0.34 21.01
C LEU A 390 -37.70 -1.14 21.56
N GLY A 391 -38.93 -0.78 21.18
CA GLY A 391 -40.14 -1.51 21.57
C GLY A 391 -40.17 -2.92 20.99
N GLY A 392 -39.93 -3.06 19.68
CA GLY A 392 -39.87 -4.36 19.00
C GLY A 392 -38.73 -5.25 19.55
N ALA A 393 -37.57 -4.65 19.88
CA ALA A 393 -36.49 -5.38 20.52
C ALA A 393 -36.85 -5.86 21.93
N ALA A 394 -37.56 -5.03 22.71
CA ALA A 394 -38.05 -5.40 24.05
C ALA A 394 -39.03 -6.58 23.97
N ASP A 395 -40.01 -6.52 23.06
CA ASP A 395 -41.02 -7.58 22.88
C ASP A 395 -40.37 -8.92 22.48
N ARG A 396 -39.39 -8.90 21.57
CA ARG A 396 -38.66 -10.11 21.13
C ARG A 396 -37.80 -10.74 22.22
N LEU A 397 -37.36 -9.95 23.19
CA LEU A 397 -36.53 -10.39 24.31
C LEU A 397 -37.33 -10.66 25.58
N GLY A 398 -38.64 -10.40 25.59
CA GLY A 398 -39.46 -10.50 26.79
C GLY A 398 -39.09 -9.47 27.87
N LEU A 399 -38.49 -8.34 27.47
CA LEU A 399 -38.07 -7.27 28.38
C LEU A 399 -39.23 -6.30 28.68
N PRO A 400 -39.17 -5.55 29.79
CA PRO A 400 -40.12 -4.49 30.08
C PRO A 400 -40.20 -3.43 28.97
N THR A 401 -41.35 -2.77 28.86
CA THR A 401 -41.57 -1.72 27.86
C THR A 401 -40.59 -0.54 28.02
N VAL A 402 -40.22 0.07 26.90
CA VAL A 402 -39.32 1.23 26.84
C VAL A 402 -39.87 2.39 27.67
N VAL A 403 -39.03 2.97 28.52
CA VAL A 403 -39.36 4.11 29.37
C VAL A 403 -38.71 5.38 28.81
N VAL A 404 -39.49 6.46 28.74
CA VAL A 404 -38.97 7.80 28.43
C VAL A 404 -38.54 8.48 29.72
N LEU A 405 -37.25 8.80 29.83
CA LEU A 405 -36.67 9.54 30.94
C LEU A 405 -36.40 10.98 30.50
N GLU A 406 -36.68 11.95 31.36
CA GLU A 406 -36.27 13.34 31.14
C GLU A 406 -34.94 13.60 31.88
N ASP A 407 -33.90 13.99 31.13
CA ASP A 407 -32.59 14.36 31.67
C ASP A 407 -32.15 15.71 31.08
N GLY A 408 -32.10 16.75 31.92
CA GLY A 408 -31.65 18.08 31.52
C GLY A 408 -32.43 18.74 30.37
N GLY A 409 -33.73 18.44 30.25
CA GLY A 409 -34.60 18.96 29.17
C GLY A 409 -34.51 18.19 27.85
N ARG A 410 -33.94 16.99 27.84
CA ARG A 410 -33.93 16.07 26.69
C ARG A 410 -34.59 14.74 27.06
N SER A 411 -35.41 14.20 26.16
CA SER A 411 -35.98 12.87 26.29
C SER A 411 -34.93 11.80 25.98
N ILE A 412 -34.71 10.87 26.91
CA ILE A 412 -33.86 9.71 26.76
C ILE A 412 -34.77 8.48 26.75
N LEU A 413 -34.62 7.62 25.75
CA LEU A 413 -35.30 6.33 25.73
C LEU A 413 -34.44 5.32 26.48
N SER A 414 -35.00 4.63 27.46
CA SER A 414 -34.32 3.64 28.28
C SER A 414 -35.08 2.33 28.24
N LEU A 415 -34.38 1.25 27.92
CA LEU A 415 -34.86 -0.12 28.04
C LEU A 415 -34.03 -0.80 29.12
N ARG A 416 -34.68 -1.26 30.18
CA ARG A 416 -34.03 -1.95 31.31
C ARG A 416 -34.80 -3.21 31.66
N GLY A 417 -34.08 -4.27 31.97
CA GLY A 417 -34.65 -5.53 32.41
C GLY A 417 -33.55 -6.57 32.65
N GLU A 418 -33.98 -7.81 32.81
CA GLU A 418 -33.10 -8.96 32.97
C GLU A 418 -33.43 -9.97 31.88
N LEU A 419 -32.40 -10.51 31.23
CA LEU A 419 -32.50 -11.59 30.25
C LEU A 419 -31.62 -12.72 30.74
N ASP A 420 -32.19 -13.89 31.01
CA ASP A 420 -31.48 -15.06 31.53
C ASP A 420 -30.59 -14.71 32.75
N ASP A 421 -31.18 -14.04 33.76
CA ASP A 421 -30.52 -13.53 34.98
C ASP A 421 -29.42 -12.46 34.75
N THR A 422 -29.26 -11.98 33.51
CA THR A 422 -28.29 -10.94 33.17
C THR A 422 -28.96 -9.58 33.03
N ALA A 423 -28.51 -8.61 33.83
CA ALA A 423 -29.04 -7.24 33.81
C ALA A 423 -28.70 -6.51 32.50
N ILE A 424 -29.68 -5.86 31.90
CA ILE A 424 -29.55 -5.06 30.67
C ILE A 424 -29.96 -3.61 30.93
N ASP A 425 -29.15 -2.67 30.47
CA ASP A 425 -29.46 -1.24 30.42
C ASP A 425 -29.08 -0.68 29.05
N LEU A 426 -30.09 -0.44 28.22
CA LEU A 426 -29.96 0.20 26.93
C LEU A 426 -30.50 1.63 27.00
N ARG A 427 -29.70 2.59 26.57
CA ARG A 427 -30.05 4.01 26.56
C ARG A 427 -29.82 4.61 25.18
N ALA A 428 -30.87 5.19 24.60
CA ALA A 428 -30.79 5.99 23.39
C ALA A 428 -30.94 7.47 23.75
N ARG A 429 -29.90 8.26 23.45
CA ARG A 429 -29.86 9.70 23.72
C ARG A 429 -29.91 10.49 22.42
N PRO A 430 -30.73 11.55 22.31
CA PRO A 430 -30.70 12.43 21.15
C PRO A 430 -29.38 13.20 21.09
N SER A 431 -28.73 13.17 19.93
CA SER A 431 -27.46 13.83 19.64
C SER A 431 -27.60 14.70 18.39
N GLY A 432 -27.50 16.03 18.56
CA GLY A 432 -27.73 16.99 17.47
C GLY A 432 -29.20 17.08 17.04
N SER A 433 -29.44 17.59 15.82
CA SER A 433 -30.80 17.87 15.32
C SER A 433 -31.56 16.64 14.76
N ARG A 434 -30.89 15.51 14.49
CA ARG A 434 -31.51 14.27 13.93
C ARG A 434 -30.80 12.94 14.31
N GLY A 435 -29.81 12.98 15.20
CA GLY A 435 -29.00 11.81 15.54
C GLY A 435 -29.40 11.15 16.86
N TRP A 436 -29.07 9.86 17.01
CA TRP A 436 -29.16 9.12 18.26
C TRP A 436 -27.79 8.59 18.65
N ASP A 437 -27.49 8.56 19.96
CA ASP A 437 -26.34 7.89 20.56
C ASP A 437 -26.86 6.75 21.42
N LEU A 438 -26.62 5.51 20.98
CA LEU A 438 -27.07 4.31 21.67
C LEU A 438 -25.93 3.70 22.46
N THR A 439 -26.16 3.52 23.76
CA THR A 439 -25.26 2.82 24.67
C THR A 439 -26.01 1.66 25.29
N LEU A 440 -25.54 0.44 25.03
CA LEU A 440 -25.99 -0.81 25.62
C LEU A 440 -24.99 -1.23 26.69
N GLN A 441 -25.50 -1.59 27.87
CA GLN A 441 -24.75 -2.25 28.93
C GLN A 441 -25.43 -3.57 29.26
N VAL A 442 -24.64 -4.62 29.37
CA VAL A 442 -25.09 -5.96 29.76
C VAL A 442 -24.20 -6.43 30.91
N GLY A 443 -24.79 -6.93 31.99
CA GLY A 443 -24.08 -7.34 33.20
C GLY A 443 -23.49 -6.18 34.03
N LEU A 444 -22.53 -6.54 34.88
CA LEU A 444 -21.87 -5.66 35.83
C LEU A 444 -20.51 -5.20 35.30
N LEU A 445 -20.43 -3.91 34.96
CA LEU A 445 -19.17 -3.34 34.49
C LEU A 445 -18.13 -3.27 35.61
N GLY A 446 -16.93 -3.78 35.32
CA GLY A 446 -15.79 -3.72 36.23
C GLY A 446 -15.33 -2.29 36.50
N ARG A 447 -14.77 -2.03 37.69
CA ARG A 447 -14.18 -0.72 38.05
C ARG A 447 -12.85 -0.43 37.34
N GLY A 448 -12.26 -1.44 36.68
CA GLY A 448 -10.98 -1.36 35.98
C GLY A 448 -11.10 -1.08 34.49
N ARG A 449 -9.97 -1.12 33.79
CA ARG A 449 -9.94 -1.09 32.31
C ARG A 449 -10.62 -2.35 31.76
N PRO A 450 -11.31 -2.25 30.61
CA PRO A 450 -11.85 -3.43 29.95
C PRO A 450 -10.73 -4.40 29.60
N GLU A 451 -11.00 -5.68 29.73
CA GLU A 451 -10.05 -6.74 29.40
C GLU A 451 -9.82 -6.82 27.90
N LEU A 452 -10.90 -6.71 27.13
CA LEU A 452 -10.90 -6.70 25.69
C LEU A 452 -11.77 -5.55 25.18
N SER A 453 -11.34 -4.87 24.13
CA SER A 453 -12.14 -3.86 23.45
C SER A 453 -12.08 -4.04 21.95
N LEU A 454 -13.25 -4.11 21.30
CA LEU A 454 -13.37 -4.02 19.85
C LEU A 454 -13.64 -2.57 19.47
N LEU A 455 -12.68 -1.97 18.77
CA LEU A 455 -12.72 -0.55 18.40
C LEU A 455 -13.02 -0.41 16.90
N PRO A 456 -13.92 0.50 16.52
CA PRO A 456 -14.20 0.81 15.13
C PRO A 456 -13.04 1.66 14.59
N GLU A 457 -12.30 1.14 13.63
CA GLU A 457 -11.27 1.92 12.96
C GLU A 457 -11.21 1.51 11.48
N PRO A 458 -11.38 2.46 10.53
CA PRO A 458 -11.00 2.25 9.14
C PRO A 458 -9.47 2.37 9.07
N GLY A 459 -8.81 1.45 9.75
CA GLY A 459 -7.40 1.48 10.07
C GLY A 459 -6.92 0.05 10.14
N ASP A 460 -5.79 -0.19 9.51
CA ASP A 460 -5.41 -1.53 9.06
C ASP A 460 -4.42 -2.18 10.06
N ASP A 461 -4.53 -1.71 11.32
CA ASP A 461 -3.56 -1.84 12.41
C ASP A 461 -4.22 -2.16 13.77
N GLY A 462 -3.99 -3.38 14.25
CA GLY A 462 -4.46 -3.94 15.52
C GLY A 462 -4.70 -5.45 15.38
N HIS A 463 -4.64 -6.24 16.46
CA HIS A 463 -5.00 -7.66 16.34
C HIS A 463 -6.49 -7.74 16.02
N ARG A 464 -6.87 -8.60 15.08
CA ARG A 464 -8.23 -8.67 14.54
C ARG A 464 -8.83 -10.03 14.86
N PRO A 465 -10.15 -10.10 15.09
CA PRO A 465 -10.85 -11.38 15.08
C PRO A 465 -10.55 -12.12 13.78
N ALA A 466 -10.41 -13.45 13.84
CA ALA A 466 -10.31 -14.31 12.65
C ALA A 466 -11.69 -14.49 11.96
N HIS A 467 -12.46 -13.40 11.89
CA HIS A 467 -13.84 -13.33 11.44
C HIS A 467 -14.03 -12.15 10.47
N LEU A 468 -15.15 -12.09 9.73
CA LEU A 468 -15.46 -10.99 8.81
C LEU A 468 -15.48 -9.61 9.50
N LEU A 469 -15.79 -9.58 10.80
CA LEU A 469 -15.78 -8.38 11.65
C LEU A 469 -14.38 -7.74 11.75
N GLY A 470 -13.32 -8.52 11.60
CA GLY A 470 -11.93 -8.02 11.57
C GLY A 470 -11.65 -7.04 10.43
N ARG A 471 -12.57 -6.86 9.47
CA ARG A 471 -12.46 -5.83 8.42
C ARG A 471 -12.84 -4.43 8.91
N THR A 472 -13.64 -4.33 9.96
CA THR A 472 -14.18 -3.05 10.48
C THR A 472 -13.71 -2.77 11.90
N HIS A 473 -13.39 -3.80 12.68
CA HIS A 473 -13.01 -3.69 14.08
C HIS A 473 -11.61 -4.24 14.35
N ARG A 474 -10.92 -3.62 15.29
CA ARG A 474 -9.68 -4.13 15.88
C ARG A 474 -9.87 -4.43 17.35
N ALA A 475 -9.11 -5.38 17.86
CA ALA A 475 -9.02 -5.70 19.27
C ALA A 475 -7.90 -4.90 19.97
N ALA A 476 -8.20 -4.45 21.18
CA ALA A 476 -7.25 -3.88 22.12
C ALA A 476 -7.42 -4.55 23.50
N GLY A 477 -6.33 -4.69 24.27
CA GLY A 477 -6.33 -5.40 25.55
C GLY A 477 -5.80 -6.83 25.45
N GLN A 478 -6.42 -7.77 26.17
CA GLN A 478 -6.09 -9.19 26.21
C GLN A 478 -6.59 -9.89 24.95
N VAL A 479 -5.84 -9.75 23.87
CA VAL A 479 -6.16 -10.28 22.53
C VAL A 479 -6.49 -11.78 22.49
N ARG A 480 -5.89 -12.60 23.37
CA ARG A 480 -6.18 -14.05 23.44
C ARG A 480 -7.66 -14.34 23.74
N GLN A 481 -8.37 -13.42 24.38
CA GLN A 481 -9.79 -13.57 24.65
C GLN A 481 -10.65 -13.54 23.38
N LEU A 482 -10.11 -13.11 22.23
CA LEU A 482 -10.83 -13.24 20.96
C LEU A 482 -11.15 -14.70 20.62
N GLU A 483 -10.29 -15.64 21.03
CA GLU A 483 -10.51 -17.08 20.80
C GLU A 483 -11.64 -17.65 21.67
N LEU A 484 -12.08 -16.90 22.68
CA LEU A 484 -13.16 -17.28 23.60
C LEU A 484 -14.51 -16.65 23.21
N LEU A 485 -14.52 -15.74 22.24
CA LEU A 485 -15.75 -15.11 21.75
C LEU A 485 -16.37 -15.96 20.65
N ASP A 486 -17.68 -16.15 20.71
CA ASP A 486 -18.43 -16.86 19.69
C ASP A 486 -18.53 -16.03 18.40
N ASP A 487 -18.52 -16.71 17.25
CA ASP A 487 -18.71 -16.12 15.93
C ASP A 487 -20.10 -15.45 15.83
N ALA A 488 -21.10 -15.94 16.58
CA ALA A 488 -22.44 -15.37 16.63
C ALA A 488 -22.45 -13.91 17.11
N LEU A 489 -21.62 -13.56 18.10
CA LEU A 489 -21.43 -12.18 18.55
C LEU A 489 -20.79 -11.32 17.46
N TYR A 490 -19.80 -11.87 16.75
CA TYR A 490 -19.16 -11.14 15.67
C TYR A 490 -20.11 -10.88 14.50
N ASP A 491 -20.97 -11.83 14.17
CA ASP A 491 -22.03 -11.67 13.19
C ASP A 491 -23.04 -10.61 13.60
N ALA A 492 -23.42 -10.55 14.88
CA ALA A 492 -24.33 -9.52 15.40
C ALA A 492 -23.74 -8.09 15.31
N LEU A 493 -22.42 -7.96 15.32
CA LEU A 493 -21.71 -6.66 15.21
C LEU A 493 -21.43 -6.22 13.77
N LEU A 494 -21.50 -7.12 12.79
CA LEU A 494 -21.24 -6.80 11.37
C LEU A 494 -22.07 -5.63 10.81
N PRO A 495 -23.38 -5.49 11.15
CA PRO A 495 -24.19 -4.37 10.69
C PRO A 495 -23.77 -3.01 11.25
N PHE A 496 -22.95 -2.98 12.30
CA PHE A 496 -22.60 -1.77 13.06
C PHE A 496 -21.09 -1.49 12.95
N PRO A 497 -20.60 -0.95 11.82
CA PRO A 497 -19.17 -0.75 11.57
C PRO A 497 -18.53 0.30 12.50
N GLU A 498 -19.34 1.13 13.17
CA GLU A 498 -18.90 2.13 14.14
C GLU A 498 -19.07 1.67 15.60
N ALA A 499 -19.47 0.42 15.83
CA ALA A 499 -19.69 -0.07 17.18
C ALA A 499 -18.37 -0.16 17.96
N ARG A 500 -18.37 0.41 19.16
CA ARG A 500 -17.31 0.18 20.14
C ARG A 500 -17.81 -0.80 21.19
N VAL A 501 -17.14 -1.94 21.29
CA VAL A 501 -17.43 -2.95 22.31
C VAL A 501 -16.32 -2.95 23.34
N GLU A 502 -16.67 -2.90 24.62
CA GLU A 502 -15.77 -3.02 25.75
C GLU A 502 -16.26 -4.18 26.62
N LEU A 503 -15.37 -5.12 26.91
CA LEU A 503 -15.67 -6.36 27.64
C LEU A 503 -14.88 -6.40 28.94
N TRP A 504 -15.57 -6.74 30.02
CA TRP A 504 -15.02 -7.09 31.34
C TRP A 504 -15.35 -8.55 31.65
N ASP A 505 -14.81 -9.08 32.75
CA ASP A 505 -15.08 -10.44 33.22
C ASP A 505 -16.58 -10.74 33.46
N ALA A 506 -17.33 -9.76 33.95
CA ALA A 506 -18.72 -9.91 34.40
C ALA A 506 -19.68 -8.90 33.74
N GLY A 507 -19.31 -8.36 32.57
CA GLY A 507 -20.18 -7.48 31.82
C GLY A 507 -19.56 -6.94 30.54
N SER A 508 -20.40 -6.30 29.74
CA SER A 508 -20.04 -5.68 28.47
C SER A 508 -20.74 -4.34 28.27
N ARG A 509 -20.09 -3.48 27.48
CA ARG A 509 -20.65 -2.20 27.03
C ARG A 509 -20.47 -2.08 25.54
N VAL A 510 -21.55 -1.76 24.83
CA VAL A 510 -21.53 -1.46 23.40
C VAL A 510 -22.05 -0.07 23.14
N ARG A 511 -21.31 0.71 22.36
CA ARG A 511 -21.74 2.00 21.83
C ARG A 511 -21.80 1.92 20.32
N LEU A 512 -22.99 2.03 19.73
CA LEU A 512 -23.21 1.69 18.30
C LEU A 512 -22.67 2.73 17.31
N GLY A 513 -22.30 3.93 17.77
CA GLY A 513 -21.76 4.99 16.92
C GLY A 513 -22.84 5.90 16.33
N THR A 514 -22.55 6.51 15.18
CA THR A 514 -23.38 7.54 14.53
C THR A 514 -24.04 7.09 13.23
N ASP A 515 -23.57 5.99 12.63
CA ASP A 515 -24.22 5.31 11.51
C ASP A 515 -25.21 4.26 12.02
N LEU A 516 -26.48 4.63 12.11
CA LEU A 516 -27.58 3.77 12.55
C LEU A 516 -28.50 3.34 11.40
N GLY A 517 -28.11 3.57 10.14
CA GLY A 517 -28.97 3.29 8.98
C GLY A 517 -29.28 1.81 8.74
N GLY A 518 -28.63 0.90 9.48
CA GLY A 518 -28.92 -0.54 9.44
C GLY A 518 -29.49 -1.09 10.74
N LEU A 519 -29.89 -0.21 11.68
CA LEU A 519 -30.48 -0.61 12.96
C LEU A 519 -31.97 -0.95 12.77
N ASP A 520 -32.34 -2.17 13.15
CA ASP A 520 -33.72 -2.66 13.23
C ASP A 520 -33.91 -3.41 14.58
N ASP A 521 -35.15 -3.76 14.89
CA ASP A 521 -35.53 -4.44 16.14
C ASP A 521 -34.88 -5.83 16.26
N GLU A 522 -34.82 -6.58 15.15
CA GLU A 522 -34.25 -7.93 15.10
C GLU A 522 -32.73 -7.94 15.36
N ARG A 523 -31.96 -7.07 14.69
CA ARG A 523 -30.50 -6.98 14.84
C ARG A 523 -30.13 -6.47 16.23
N LEU A 524 -30.91 -5.51 16.76
CA LEU A 524 -30.70 -5.03 18.12
C LEU A 524 -30.98 -6.13 19.15
N ALA A 525 -32.10 -6.86 19.00
CA ALA A 525 -32.43 -7.98 19.88
C ALA A 525 -31.38 -9.09 19.81
N ARG A 526 -30.90 -9.42 18.60
CA ARG A 526 -29.82 -10.39 18.41
C ARG A 526 -28.54 -9.94 19.12
N LEU A 527 -28.09 -8.70 18.94
CA LEU A 527 -26.90 -8.19 19.61
C LEU A 527 -27.01 -8.27 21.14
N ILE A 528 -28.16 -7.91 21.71
CA ILE A 528 -28.39 -7.99 23.16
C ILE A 528 -28.31 -9.44 23.64
N ARG A 529 -28.94 -10.38 22.92
CA ARG A 529 -28.94 -11.80 23.29
C ARG A 529 -27.55 -12.41 23.26
N GLU A 530 -26.77 -12.15 22.22
CA GLU A 530 -25.40 -12.66 22.11
C GLU A 530 -24.50 -12.10 23.24
N LEU A 531 -24.68 -10.84 23.61
CA LEU A 531 -23.96 -10.23 24.74
C LEU A 531 -24.40 -10.78 26.10
N ALA A 532 -25.69 -11.11 26.27
CA ALA A 532 -26.22 -11.68 27.50
C ALA A 532 -25.80 -13.14 27.69
N SER A 533 -25.79 -13.94 26.62
CA SER A 533 -25.40 -15.36 26.66
C SER A 533 -23.93 -15.61 27.05
N ARG A 534 -23.12 -14.56 27.06
CA ARG A 534 -21.72 -14.59 27.48
C ARG A 534 -21.58 -14.54 29.00
N GLU A 535 -22.47 -13.81 29.65
CA GLU A 535 -22.47 -13.57 31.10
C GLU A 535 -23.21 -14.71 31.81
#